data_AF-A0A6B0D1X8-F1
#
_entry.id   AF-A0A6B0D1X8-F1
#
_cell.length_a   1.000
_cell.length_b   1.000
_cell.length_c   1.000
_cell.angle_alpha   90.00
_cell.angle_beta   90.00
_cell.angle_gamma   90.00
#
_symmetry.space_group_name_H-M   'P 1'
#
loop_
_entity.id
_entity.type
_entity.pdbx_description
1 polymer ?
#
loop_
_entity_poly.entity_id
_entity_poly.type
_entity_poly.pdbx_seq_one_letter_code
_entity_poly.pdbx_strand_id
1 'polypeptide(L)'
;MSDKYYRSAYMNVDLNAVASNFKVFSTLHPNKTVMAVVKANAYGLGSVKVARHLMENGATFFAVATLDEAIELRMHGITAKILVLGVLPAKDIDKAIQHRVALTVPSKQWLKEAIKNISGEQEKKLWL
;
A
#
# COMPACT_ATOMS: atom_id res chain seq x y z
N MET A 1 -2.69 -20.16 5.33
CA MET A 1 -2.11 -21.51 5.11
C MET A 1 -0.82 -21.35 4.30
N SER A 2 0.02 -22.38 4.25
CA SER A 2 1.25 -22.40 3.47
C SER A 2 1.05 -23.30 2.25
N ASP A 3 1.28 -22.75 1.05
CA ASP A 3 1.06 -23.48 -0.20
C ASP A 3 2.10 -24.60 -0.37
N LYS A 4 1.72 -25.66 -1.09
CA LYS A 4 2.65 -26.72 -1.52
C LYS A 4 3.35 -26.27 -2.80
N TYR A 5 4.61 -26.67 -2.96
CA TYR A 5 5.37 -26.51 -4.21
C TYR A 5 5.91 -27.87 -4.67
N TYR A 6 6.03 -28.05 -5.99
CA TYR A 6 6.37 -29.35 -6.60
C TYR A 6 7.68 -29.33 -7.40
N ARG A 7 8.47 -28.26 -7.27
CA ARG A 7 9.78 -28.10 -7.91
C ARG A 7 10.76 -27.45 -6.94
N SER A 8 11.96 -27.99 -6.78
CA SER A 8 12.99 -27.49 -5.85
C SER A 8 13.71 -26.24 -6.38
N ALA A 9 12.95 -25.19 -6.71
CA ALA A 9 13.46 -23.88 -7.10
C ALA A 9 12.55 -22.81 -6.48
N TYR A 10 13.07 -22.07 -5.50
CA TYR A 10 12.30 -21.15 -4.67
C TYR A 10 13.17 -19.98 -4.19
N MET A 11 12.51 -18.95 -3.63
CA MET A 11 13.15 -17.81 -2.98
C MET A 11 12.94 -17.92 -1.47
N ASN A 12 14.02 -17.79 -0.70
CA ASN A 12 13.92 -17.55 0.73
C ASN A 12 13.78 -16.04 0.97
N VAL A 13 12.73 -15.64 1.68
CA VAL A 13 12.50 -14.25 2.07
C VAL A 13 12.62 -14.16 3.59
N ASP A 14 13.67 -13.49 4.06
CA ASP A 14 13.88 -13.25 5.48
C ASP A 14 13.10 -12.01 5.95
N LEU A 15 11.96 -12.23 6.60
CA LEU A 15 11.11 -11.17 7.12
C LEU A 15 11.73 -10.45 8.33
N ASN A 16 12.60 -11.12 9.11
CA ASN A 16 13.29 -10.49 10.22
C ASN A 16 14.31 -9.46 9.72
N ALA A 17 15.01 -9.77 8.61
CA ALA A 17 15.89 -8.82 7.95
C ALA A 17 15.11 -7.58 7.45
N VAL A 18 13.93 -7.78 6.85
CA VAL A 18 13.05 -6.69 6.42
C VAL A 18 12.60 -5.82 7.61
N ALA A 19 12.19 -6.44 8.72
CA ALA A 19 11.80 -5.72 9.93
C ALA A 19 12.97 -4.97 10.58
N SER A 20 14.17 -5.54 10.56
CA SER A 20 15.39 -4.88 11.03
C SER A 20 15.69 -3.62 10.21
N ASN A 21 15.63 -3.71 8.88
CA ASN A 21 15.81 -2.56 7.99
C ASN A 21 14.77 -1.46 8.25
N PHE A 22 13.51 -1.84 8.45
CA PHE A 22 12.45 -0.88 8.83
C PHE A 22 12.77 -0.17 10.15
N LYS A 23 13.26 -0.90 11.16
CA LYS A 23 13.69 -0.32 12.44
C LYS A 23 14.88 0.63 12.26
N VAL A 24 15.85 0.30 11.40
CA VAL A 24 16.98 1.19 11.08
C VAL A 24 16.48 2.54 10.55
N PHE A 25 15.58 2.57 9.56
CA PHE A 25 15.03 3.84 9.06
C PHE A 25 14.21 4.58 10.11
N SER A 26 13.48 3.86 10.96
CA SER A 26 12.71 4.44 12.07
C SER A 26 13.63 5.10 13.10
N THR A 27 14.75 4.45 13.46
CA THR A 27 15.76 5.00 14.37
C THR A 27 16.51 6.19 13.77
N LEU A 28 16.82 6.15 12.47
CA LEU A 28 17.46 7.28 11.78
C LEU A 28 16.54 8.50 11.67
N HIS A 29 15.23 8.29 11.70
CA HIS A 29 14.23 9.34 11.55
C HIS A 29 13.13 9.23 12.62
N PRO A 30 13.46 9.37 13.92
CA PRO A 30 12.56 9.04 15.02
C PRO A 30 11.30 9.91 15.07
N ASN A 31 11.37 11.10 14.50
CA ASN A 31 10.27 12.07 14.45
C ASN A 31 9.49 12.04 13.13
N LYS A 32 9.72 11.02 12.28
CA LYS A 32 9.07 10.87 10.99
C LYS A 32 8.31 9.55 10.91
N THR A 33 7.23 9.54 10.14
CA THR A 33 6.59 8.27 9.74
C THR A 33 7.39 7.64 8.61
N VAL A 34 7.83 6.39 8.81
CA VAL A 34 8.43 5.59 7.73
C VAL A 34 7.29 5.02 6.88
N MET A 35 7.08 5.60 5.69
CA MET A 35 6.15 5.07 4.70
C MET A 35 6.82 3.93 3.93
N ALA A 36 6.49 2.68 4.27
CA ALA A 36 7.10 1.52 3.65
C ALA A 36 6.61 1.34 2.20
N VAL A 37 7.52 1.47 1.24
CA VAL A 37 7.19 1.31 -0.18
C VAL A 37 7.20 -0.19 -0.52
N VAL A 38 6.04 -0.74 -0.87
CA VAL A 38 5.84 -2.17 -1.17
C VAL A 38 5.28 -2.41 -2.58
N LYS A 39 5.49 -1.44 -3.49
CA LYS A 39 5.16 -1.58 -4.92
C LYS A 39 5.87 -2.76 -5.58
N ALA A 40 5.37 -3.17 -6.74
CA ALA A 40 5.87 -4.30 -7.52
C ALA A 40 6.00 -5.57 -6.67
N ASN A 41 4.93 -5.91 -5.94
CA ASN A 41 4.89 -7.06 -5.04
C ASN A 41 6.01 -7.02 -3.97
N ALA A 42 6.18 -5.88 -3.30
CA ALA A 42 7.32 -5.58 -2.43
C ALA A 42 8.67 -5.92 -3.07
N TYR A 43 8.90 -5.40 -4.29
CA TYR A 43 10.13 -5.64 -5.04
C TYR A 43 10.41 -7.14 -5.30
N GLY A 44 9.34 -7.94 -5.43
CA GLY A 44 9.40 -9.39 -5.68
C GLY A 44 9.37 -10.27 -4.42
N LEU A 45 9.34 -9.70 -3.21
CA LEU A 45 9.36 -10.46 -1.95
C LEU A 45 7.97 -10.95 -1.52
N GLY A 46 6.89 -10.35 -2.02
CA GLY A 46 5.52 -10.63 -1.59
C GLY A 46 4.90 -9.49 -0.77
N SER A 47 4.13 -8.61 -1.42
CA SER A 47 3.50 -7.40 -0.85
C SER A 47 2.72 -7.70 0.43
N VAL A 48 1.80 -8.67 0.38
CA VAL A 48 0.92 -9.03 1.49
C VAL A 48 1.68 -9.51 2.72
N LYS A 49 2.67 -10.40 2.52
CA LYS A 49 3.45 -10.99 3.61
C LYS A 49 4.37 -9.96 4.25
N VAL A 50 5.06 -9.16 3.42
CA VAL A 50 5.93 -8.07 3.88
C VAL A 50 5.13 -7.00 4.61
N ALA A 51 4.02 -6.53 4.05
CA ALA A 51 3.21 -5.48 4.66
C ALA A 51 2.62 -5.92 6.01
N ARG A 52 2.12 -7.17 6.11
CA ARG A 52 1.60 -7.71 7.37
C ARG A 52 2.69 -7.76 8.45
N HIS A 53 3.86 -8.28 8.11
CA HIS A 53 4.96 -8.38 9.05
C HIS A 53 5.48 -7.01 9.49
N LEU A 54 5.52 -6.03 8.58
CA LEU A 54 5.89 -4.66 8.91
C LEU A 54 4.84 -3.97 9.80
N MET A 55 3.54 -4.23 9.58
CA MET A 55 2.48 -3.75 10.49
C MET A 55 2.64 -4.30 11.91
N GLU A 56 2.94 -5.59 12.06
CA GLU A 56 3.24 -6.22 13.35
C GLU A 56 4.45 -5.57 14.05
N ASN A 57 5.35 -4.96 13.28
CA ASN A 57 6.53 -4.22 13.76
C ASN A 57 6.31 -2.69 13.82
N GLY A 58 5.08 -2.21 13.67
CA GLY A 58 4.72 -0.79 13.89
C GLY A 58 4.62 0.08 12.63
N ALA A 59 4.72 -0.47 11.42
CA ALA A 59 4.47 0.30 10.21
C ALA A 59 2.99 0.70 10.09
N THR A 60 2.72 2.00 9.95
CA THR A 60 1.36 2.56 9.90
C THR A 60 0.97 3.13 8.53
N PHE A 61 1.91 3.18 7.58
CA PHE A 61 1.70 3.73 6.24
C PHE A 61 2.52 2.95 5.19
N PHE A 62 1.87 2.50 4.11
CA PHE A 62 2.48 1.90 2.93
C PHE A 62 2.32 2.76 1.67
N ALA A 63 3.26 2.60 0.73
CA ALA A 63 3.14 3.14 -0.62
C ALA A 63 3.21 2.03 -1.66
N VAL A 64 2.37 2.13 -2.69
CA VAL A 64 2.28 1.19 -3.82
C VAL A 64 2.27 1.94 -5.14
N ALA A 65 2.47 1.26 -6.27
CA ALA A 65 2.46 1.88 -7.59
C ALA A 65 1.04 2.02 -8.16
N THR A 66 0.17 1.03 -7.96
CA THR A 66 -1.17 0.97 -8.56
C THR A 66 -2.27 0.79 -7.51
N LEU A 67 -3.52 1.04 -7.92
CA LEU A 67 -4.68 0.78 -7.07
C LEU A 67 -4.91 -0.72 -6.87
N ASP A 68 -4.59 -1.56 -7.85
CA ASP A 68 -4.68 -3.02 -7.72
C ASP A 68 -3.83 -3.54 -6.56
N GLU A 69 -2.58 -3.06 -6.44
CA GLU A 69 -1.70 -3.39 -5.31
C GLU A 69 -2.30 -2.90 -3.98
N ALA A 70 -2.92 -1.72 -3.95
CA ALA A 70 -3.58 -1.22 -2.74
C ALA A 70 -4.77 -2.09 -2.33
N ILE A 71 -5.60 -2.49 -3.31
CA ILE A 71 -6.77 -3.35 -3.09
C ILE A 71 -6.33 -4.76 -2.67
N GLU A 72 -5.27 -5.30 -3.26
CA GLU A 72 -4.67 -6.58 -2.85
C GLU A 72 -4.32 -6.56 -1.36
N LEU A 73 -3.61 -5.53 -0.90
CA LEU A 73 -3.28 -5.36 0.52
C LEU A 73 -4.55 -5.31 1.39
N ARG A 74 -5.58 -4.55 0.96
CA ARG A 74 -6.86 -4.43 1.68
C ARG A 74 -7.60 -5.76 1.78
N MET A 75 -7.71 -6.50 0.67
CA MET A 75 -8.37 -7.81 0.61
C MET A 75 -7.68 -8.84 1.52
N HIS A 76 -6.37 -8.66 1.77
CA HIS A 76 -5.61 -9.51 2.67
C HIS A 76 -5.44 -8.92 4.09
N GLY A 77 -6.30 -7.97 4.48
CA GLY A 77 -6.44 -7.50 5.85
C GLY A 77 -5.46 -6.42 6.30
N ILE A 78 -4.72 -5.79 5.39
CA ILE A 78 -3.90 -4.62 5.72
C ILE A 78 -4.82 -3.42 5.97
N THR A 79 -4.77 -2.85 7.17
CA THR A 79 -5.62 -1.72 7.60
C THR A 79 -4.87 -0.39 7.69
N ALA A 80 -3.53 -0.42 7.61
CA ALA A 80 -2.67 0.76 7.57
C ALA A 80 -3.04 1.73 6.43
N LYS A 81 -2.60 2.99 6.53
CA LYS A 81 -2.78 3.96 5.42
C LYS A 81 -2.01 3.45 4.19
N ILE A 82 -2.58 3.63 3.00
CA ILE A 82 -1.95 3.24 1.73
C ILE A 82 -2.01 4.44 0.79
N LEU A 83 -0.87 4.79 0.19
CA LEU A 83 -0.75 5.78 -0.87
C LEU A 83 -0.42 5.10 -2.19
N VAL A 84 -1.21 5.37 -3.22
CA VAL A 84 -0.85 5.02 -4.61
C VAL A 84 0.01 6.13 -5.18
N LEU A 85 1.25 5.79 -5.52
CA LEU A 85 2.25 6.72 -6.06
C LEU A 85 1.97 7.07 -7.53
N GLY A 86 1.38 6.14 -8.29
CA GLY A 86 1.01 6.34 -9.69
C GLY A 86 -0.24 7.21 -9.88
N VAL A 87 -0.56 7.47 -11.14
CA VAL A 87 -1.76 8.22 -11.53
C VAL A 87 -2.91 7.24 -11.79
N LEU A 88 -3.98 7.36 -11.00
CA LEU A 88 -5.19 6.55 -11.18
C LEU A 88 -6.01 7.04 -12.38
N PRO A 89 -6.58 6.18 -13.24
CA PRO A 89 -7.61 6.60 -14.18
C PRO A 89 -8.82 7.19 -13.43
N ALA A 90 -9.28 8.40 -13.82
CA ALA A 90 -10.29 9.14 -13.07
C ALA A 90 -11.59 8.36 -12.82
N LYS A 91 -11.99 7.48 -13.76
CA LYS A 91 -13.16 6.60 -13.65
C LYS A 91 -13.13 5.64 -12.44
N ASP A 92 -11.95 5.36 -11.90
CA ASP A 92 -11.77 4.39 -10.82
C ASP A 92 -11.72 5.07 -9.43
N ILE A 93 -12.03 6.37 -9.35
CA ILE A 93 -11.94 7.17 -8.11
C ILE A 93 -12.77 6.57 -6.97
N ASP A 94 -13.98 6.07 -7.26
CA ASP A 94 -14.86 5.47 -6.26
C ASP A 94 -14.26 4.21 -5.65
N LYS A 95 -13.42 3.46 -6.38
CA LYS A 95 -12.72 2.30 -5.83
C LYS A 95 -11.66 2.71 -4.82
N ALA A 96 -10.93 3.78 -5.08
CA ALA A 96 -9.98 4.32 -4.10
C ALA A 96 -10.70 4.81 -2.84
N ILE A 97 -11.84 5.50 -2.99
CA ILE A 97 -12.69 5.91 -1.86
C ILE A 97 -13.19 4.68 -1.09
N GLN A 98 -13.80 3.71 -1.78
CA GLN A 98 -14.32 2.47 -1.22
C GLN A 98 -13.26 1.75 -0.38
N HIS A 99 -12.07 1.55 -0.93
CA HIS A 99 -10.97 0.82 -0.31
C HIS A 99 -10.09 1.65 0.60
N ARG A 100 -10.47 2.91 0.87
CA ARG A 100 -9.81 3.70 1.91
C ARG A 100 -8.31 3.90 1.56
N VAL A 101 -8.05 4.32 0.31
CA VAL A 101 -6.71 4.49 -0.32
C VAL A 101 -6.46 5.96 -0.68
N ALA A 102 -5.30 6.50 -0.30
CA ALA A 102 -4.85 7.83 -0.70
C ALA A 102 -4.25 7.81 -2.12
N LEU A 103 -4.38 8.91 -2.85
CA LEU A 103 -3.96 9.03 -4.25
C LEU A 103 -2.99 10.19 -4.47
N THR A 104 -2.04 10.00 -5.38
CA THR A 104 -1.26 11.08 -5.98
C THR A 104 -2.14 11.94 -6.89
N VAL A 105 -2.05 13.26 -6.74
CA VAL A 105 -2.68 14.26 -7.63
C VAL A 105 -1.62 14.83 -8.56
N PRO A 106 -1.51 14.39 -9.82
CA PRO A 106 -0.42 14.83 -10.70
C PRO A 106 -0.70 16.20 -11.35
N SER A 107 -1.96 16.61 -11.45
CA SER A 107 -2.35 17.83 -12.14
C SER A 107 -3.75 18.29 -11.74
N LYS A 108 -4.04 19.58 -11.99
CA LYS A 108 -5.38 20.17 -11.82
C LYS A 108 -6.41 19.52 -12.75
N GLN A 109 -6.01 19.15 -13.96
CA GLN A 109 -6.85 18.49 -14.96
C GLN A 109 -7.31 17.13 -14.46
N TRP A 110 -6.37 16.34 -13.92
CA TRP A 110 -6.69 15.05 -13.31
C TRP A 110 -7.68 15.21 -12.15
N LEU A 111 -7.44 16.18 -11.26
CA LEU A 111 -8.33 16.41 -10.11
C LEU A 111 -9.76 16.77 -10.54
N LYS A 112 -9.89 17.67 -11.53
CA LYS A 112 -11.20 18.03 -12.09
C LYS A 112 -11.92 16.82 -12.69
N GLU A 113 -11.20 15.96 -13.38
CA GLU A 113 -11.79 14.77 -13.99
C GLU A 113 -12.17 13.72 -12.94
N ALA A 114 -11.32 13.50 -11.92
CA ALA A 114 -11.62 12.62 -10.81
C ALA A 114 -12.89 13.05 -10.08
N ILE A 115 -13.05 14.35 -9.77
CA ILE A 115 -14.25 14.87 -9.09
C ILE A 115 -15.54 14.57 -9.88
N LYS A 116 -15.53 14.68 -11.22
CA LYS A 116 -16.71 14.37 -12.05
C LYS A 116 -17.11 12.89 -12.01
N ASN A 117 -16.15 12.01 -11.73
CA ASN A 117 -16.35 10.55 -11.71
C ASN A 117 -16.72 10.02 -10.31
N ILE A 118 -16.84 10.87 -9.29
CA ILE A 118 -17.30 10.46 -7.96
C ILE A 118 -18.82 10.24 -8.02
N SER A 119 -19.28 9.03 -7.67
CA SER A 119 -20.71 8.71 -7.64
C SER A 119 -21.32 8.86 -6.24
N GLY A 120 -22.39 9.65 -6.14
CA GLY A 120 -23.20 9.80 -4.93
C GLY A 120 -22.48 10.44 -3.73
N GLU A 121 -23.12 10.40 -2.56
CA GLU A 121 -22.52 10.83 -1.29
C GLU A 121 -21.60 9.72 -0.73
N GLN A 122 -20.31 9.81 -1.03
CA GLN A 122 -19.30 8.91 -0.46
C GLN A 122 -18.52 9.58 0.67
N GLU A 123 -19.24 10.12 1.65
CA GLU A 123 -18.59 10.81 2.76
C GLU A 123 -17.86 9.81 3.66
N LYS A 124 -16.54 9.99 3.78
CA LYS A 124 -15.70 9.23 4.70
C LYS A 124 -14.95 10.21 5.56
N LYS A 125 -14.83 9.90 6.86
CA LYS A 125 -13.95 10.64 7.76
C LYS A 125 -12.55 10.69 7.14
N LEU A 126 -12.06 11.91 6.91
CA LEU A 126 -10.71 12.17 6.47
C LEU A 126 -9.72 11.65 7.52
N TRP A 127 -8.60 11.09 7.06
CA TRP A 127 -7.57 10.53 7.93
C TRP A 127 -6.32 11.40 7.73
N LEU A 128 -6.44 12.66 8.11
CA LEU A 128 -5.28 13.50 8.40
C LEU A 128 -4.86 13.21 9.84
#